data_AF-A0A8B6E5S6-F1
#
_entry.id   AF-A0A8B6E5S6-F1
#
_cell.length_a   1.000
_cell.length_b   1.000
_cell.length_c   1.000
_cell.angle_alpha   90.00
_cell.angle_beta   90.00
_cell.angle_gamma   90.00
#
_symmetry.space_group_name_H-M   'P 1'
#
loop_
_entity.id
_entity.type
_entity.pdbx_description
1 polymer ?
#
loop_
_entity_poly.entity_id
_entity_poly.type
_entity_poly.pdbx_seq_one_letter_code
_entity_poly.pdbx_strand_id
1 'polypeptide(L)'
;MSAGGGTYVSHKTHYARLGHATQHLLPSFLQEVLLQFENPNQIYINCSRNRSLSRRLKPGDWERLKHAVQKGYFDFDIPLIYSILRNLHELDAQPTRGWEHPIDPLVNEIEIGDDMERCRRVRNEIIHRGNTRVNDQELNKYFYVFRTIADRLEKFCRKYNNEFVLEVDHLKTCCMDEATELKYLDDLTDYQEKDKENESKISDLELRLSAIRITGSSGDVEIIETLQDLKCVEGVSVTLQCLLTGPEHQAKWSKDGKEILFDKEVTRAHLCFLEKDVNVQAYKLIFPKIKQAERGTYTLQVGDQR
;
A
#
# COMPACT_ATOMS: atom_id res chain seq x y z
N MET A 1 2.16 14.86 -9.62
CA MET A 1 2.51 14.94 -8.19
C MET A 1 2.63 13.52 -7.69
N SER A 2 3.85 13.03 -7.48
CA SER A 2 4.10 11.65 -7.07
C SER A 2 4.01 11.58 -5.54
N ALA A 3 3.01 10.88 -5.02
CA ALA A 3 2.85 10.62 -3.61
C ALA A 3 3.85 9.53 -3.21
N GLY A 4 5.02 9.95 -2.73
CA GLY A 4 5.96 9.08 -2.03
C GLY A 4 5.37 8.71 -0.66
N GLY A 5 4.54 7.68 -0.63
CA GLY A 5 4.05 7.06 0.61
C GLY A 5 5.16 6.28 1.30
N GLY A 6 6.11 6.99 1.91
CA GLY A 6 7.02 6.38 2.87
C GLY A 6 6.23 6.10 4.15
N THR A 7 5.92 4.83 4.42
CA THR A 7 5.33 4.40 5.68
C THR A 7 6.29 4.74 6.81
N TYR A 8 5.95 5.78 7.59
CA TYR A 8 6.75 6.18 8.76
C TYR A 8 6.59 5.12 9.85
N VAL A 9 7.56 4.22 9.96
CA VAL A 9 7.58 3.21 11.02
C VAL A 9 7.92 3.91 12.34
N SER A 10 7.08 3.70 13.36
CA SER A 10 7.25 4.35 14.67
C SER A 10 8.53 3.87 15.36
N HIS A 11 9.21 4.80 16.05
CA HIS A 11 10.34 4.48 16.93
C HIS A 11 10.03 3.37 17.95
N LYS A 12 8.77 3.23 18.35
CA LYS A 12 8.32 2.16 19.26
C LYS A 12 8.30 0.79 18.58
N THR A 13 7.94 0.74 17.29
CA THR A 13 7.98 -0.49 16.48
C THR A 13 9.42 -0.98 16.34
N HIS A 14 10.36 -0.07 16.11
CA HIS A 14 11.79 -0.41 16.08
C HIS A 14 12.26 -1.01 17.40
N TYR A 15 11.89 -0.41 18.54
CA TYR A 15 12.20 -0.97 19.85
C TYR A 15 11.55 -2.34 20.06
N ALA A 16 10.30 -2.53 19.63
CA ALA A 16 9.62 -3.82 19.72
C ALA A 16 10.34 -4.92 18.93
N ARG A 17 10.82 -4.61 17.71
CA ARG A 17 11.65 -5.53 16.89
C ARG A 17 12.95 -5.90 17.59
N LEU A 18 13.65 -4.92 18.19
CA LEU A 18 14.85 -5.18 18.99
C LEU A 18 14.56 -6.04 20.23
N GLY A 19 13.43 -5.78 20.89
CA GLY A 19 12.95 -6.58 22.02
C GLY A 19 12.73 -8.04 21.60
N HIS A 20 12.01 -8.27 20.51
CA HIS A 20 11.78 -9.61 19.97
C HIS A 20 13.10 -10.31 19.59
N ALA A 21 14.02 -9.59 18.97
CA ALA A 21 15.33 -10.14 18.62
C ALA A 21 16.10 -10.62 19.86
N THR A 22 16.13 -9.81 20.92
CA THR A 22 16.88 -10.15 22.14
C THR A 22 16.19 -11.17 23.05
N GLN A 23 14.87 -11.32 22.95
CA GLN A 23 14.07 -12.23 23.80
C GLN A 23 13.79 -13.59 23.15
N HIS A 24 13.82 -13.69 21.82
CA HIS A 24 13.45 -14.90 21.10
C HIS A 24 14.53 -15.33 20.10
N LEU A 25 14.95 -14.42 19.21
CA LEU A 25 15.87 -14.74 18.11
C LEU A 25 17.29 -15.07 18.59
N LEU A 26 17.92 -14.20 19.39
CA LEU A 26 19.26 -14.46 19.89
C LEU A 26 19.32 -15.67 20.84
N PRO A 27 18.36 -15.89 21.75
CA PRO A 27 18.27 -17.14 22.49
C PRO A 27 18.21 -18.37 21.60
N SER A 28 17.37 -18.40 20.55
CA SER A 28 17.24 -19.58 19.69
C SER A 28 18.57 -19.93 19.01
N PHE A 29 19.31 -18.92 18.54
CA PHE A 29 20.64 -19.15 17.96
C PHE A 29 21.62 -19.73 18.99
N LEU A 30 21.63 -19.19 20.21
CA LEU A 30 22.51 -19.69 21.27
C LEU A 30 22.11 -21.06 21.80
N GLN A 31 20.83 -21.44 21.72
CA GLN A 31 20.36 -22.78 22.04
C GLN A 31 20.95 -23.81 21.06
N GLU A 32 20.97 -23.48 19.76
CA GLU A 32 21.58 -24.30 18.71
C GLU A 32 23.10 -24.43 18.88
N VAL A 33 23.76 -23.34 19.31
CA VAL A 33 25.18 -23.37 19.70
C VAL A 33 25.39 -24.30 20.90
N LEU A 34 24.58 -24.19 21.95
CA LEU A 34 24.69 -25.05 23.15
C LEU A 34 24.50 -26.53 22.80
N LEU A 35 23.64 -26.86 21.85
CA LEU A 35 23.47 -28.24 21.35
C LEU A 35 24.75 -28.82 20.73
N GLN A 36 25.66 -27.99 20.21
CA GLN A 36 26.94 -28.45 19.68
C GLN A 36 27.90 -28.90 20.78
N PHE A 37 27.77 -28.36 21.99
CA PHE A 37 28.67 -28.62 23.11
C PHE A 37 28.09 -29.62 24.11
N GLU A 38 26.79 -29.56 24.36
CA GLU A 38 26.18 -30.22 25.50
C GLU A 38 24.87 -30.90 25.11
N ASN A 39 24.73 -32.18 25.46
CA ASN A 39 23.52 -32.93 25.18
C ASN A 39 22.45 -32.59 26.24
N PRO A 40 21.19 -32.29 25.84
CA PRO A 40 20.12 -31.98 26.80
C PRO A 40 19.86 -33.07 27.85
N ASN A 41 20.25 -34.32 27.57
CA ASN A 41 20.11 -35.42 28.53
C ASN A 41 21.18 -35.42 29.63
N GLN A 42 22.30 -34.74 29.42
CA GLN A 42 23.43 -34.70 30.37
C GLN A 42 23.56 -33.35 31.07
N ILE A 43 22.94 -32.30 30.53
CA ILE A 43 23.08 -30.93 31.01
C ILE A 43 22.81 -30.79 32.52
N TYR A 44 21.76 -31.41 33.05
CA TYR A 44 21.41 -31.33 34.48
C TYR A 44 22.53 -31.92 35.35
N ILE A 45 23.04 -33.10 34.97
CA ILE A 45 24.08 -33.81 35.71
C ILE A 45 25.40 -33.02 35.63
N ASN A 46 25.75 -32.52 34.44
CA ASN A 46 26.99 -31.78 34.22
C ASN A 46 26.98 -30.44 34.98
N CYS A 47 25.86 -29.71 34.97
CA CYS A 47 25.70 -28.52 35.79
C CYS A 47 25.77 -28.82 37.30
N SER A 48 25.20 -29.95 37.74
CA SER A 48 25.23 -30.38 39.15
C SER A 48 26.65 -30.72 39.63
N ARG A 49 27.46 -31.33 38.76
CA ARG A 49 28.84 -31.71 39.07
C ARG A 49 29.78 -30.50 39.10
N ASN A 50 29.49 -29.44 38.34
CA ASN A 50 30.26 -28.21 38.39
C ASN A 50 29.89 -27.36 39.62
N ARG A 51 30.72 -27.42 40.66
CA ARG A 51 30.49 -26.74 41.95
C ARG A 51 30.41 -25.21 41.84
N SER A 52 31.11 -24.60 40.90
CA SER A 52 31.13 -23.14 40.72
C SER A 52 29.86 -22.66 40.02
N LEU A 53 29.43 -23.36 38.97
CA LEU A 53 28.20 -23.08 38.23
C LEU A 53 26.96 -23.36 39.09
N SER A 54 26.91 -24.51 39.76
CA SER A 54 25.73 -24.95 40.52
C SER A 54 25.31 -23.97 41.62
N ARG A 55 26.28 -23.25 42.22
CA ARG A 55 26.03 -22.21 43.22
C ARG A 55 25.46 -20.90 42.65
N ARG A 56 25.64 -20.65 41.35
CA ARG A 56 25.17 -19.42 40.67
C ARG A 56 23.79 -19.58 40.06
N LEU A 57 23.41 -20.82 39.73
CA LEU A 57 22.11 -21.14 39.14
C LEU A 57 20.98 -20.92 40.15
N LYS A 58 19.93 -20.22 39.72
CA LYS A 58 18.74 -19.93 40.53
C LYS A 58 17.80 -21.14 40.52
N PRO A 59 16.84 -21.22 41.46
CA PRO A 59 15.84 -22.30 41.46
C PRO A 59 15.11 -22.47 40.12
N GLY A 60 14.75 -21.36 39.45
CA GLY A 60 14.11 -21.40 38.13
C GLY A 60 15.02 -21.97 37.02
N ASP A 61 16.33 -21.76 37.11
CA ASP A 61 17.29 -22.35 36.16
C ASP A 61 17.37 -23.87 36.33
N TRP A 62 17.33 -24.35 37.57
CA TRP A 62 17.28 -25.79 37.86
C TRP A 62 16.02 -26.46 37.33
N GLU A 63 14.86 -25.80 37.42
CA GLU A 63 13.63 -26.33 36.82
C GLU A 63 13.76 -26.43 35.29
N ARG A 64 14.27 -25.40 34.62
CA ARG A 64 14.55 -25.45 33.17
C ARG A 64 15.50 -26.61 32.82
N LEU A 65 16.58 -26.78 33.58
CA LEU A 65 17.54 -27.88 33.39
C LEU A 65 16.90 -29.27 33.53
N LYS A 66 15.97 -29.46 34.48
CA LYS A 66 15.24 -30.74 34.63
C LYS A 66 14.38 -31.07 33.40
N HIS A 67 13.76 -30.05 32.81
CA HIS A 67 12.91 -30.20 31.63
C HIS A 67 13.67 -30.29 30.30
N ALA A 68 15.00 -30.10 30.32
CA ALA A 68 15.80 -30.08 29.11
C ALA A 68 15.75 -31.40 28.31
N VAL A 69 15.60 -32.54 28.99
CA VAL A 69 15.43 -33.86 28.35
C VAL A 69 14.19 -33.89 27.43
N GLN A 70 13.13 -33.20 27.84
CA GLN A 70 11.83 -33.23 27.14
C GLN A 70 11.69 -32.09 26.14
N LYS A 71 12.18 -30.90 26.50
CA LYS A 71 11.97 -29.66 25.73
C LYS A 71 13.22 -29.17 24.99
N GLY A 72 14.35 -29.87 25.11
CA GLY A 72 15.64 -29.35 24.70
C GLY A 72 15.97 -28.06 25.46
N TYR A 73 16.57 -27.10 24.76
CA TYR A 73 16.94 -25.80 25.35
C TYR A 73 15.94 -24.68 25.09
N PHE A 74 14.73 -24.99 24.59
CA PHE A 74 13.74 -23.99 24.18
C PHE A 74 13.44 -22.94 25.27
N ASP A 75 13.33 -23.37 26.53
CA ASP A 75 13.02 -22.49 27.67
C ASP A 75 14.25 -21.75 28.25
N PHE A 76 15.44 -21.88 27.62
CA PHE A 76 16.68 -21.31 28.15
C PHE A 76 16.88 -19.89 27.60
N ASP A 77 17.15 -18.94 28.49
CA ASP A 77 17.46 -17.55 28.14
C ASP A 77 18.97 -17.32 27.96
N ILE A 78 19.34 -16.17 27.36
CA ILE A 78 20.75 -15.81 27.14
C ILE A 78 21.59 -15.91 28.43
N PRO A 79 21.17 -15.35 29.59
CA PRO A 79 21.95 -15.47 30.82
C PRO A 79 22.24 -16.91 31.26
N LEU A 80 21.26 -17.81 31.16
CA LEU A 80 21.44 -19.22 31.51
C LEU A 80 22.39 -19.91 30.53
N ILE A 81 22.17 -19.76 29.21
CA ILE A 81 23.03 -20.37 28.18
C ILE A 81 24.46 -19.87 28.30
N TYR A 82 24.64 -18.56 28.46
CA TYR A 82 25.94 -17.94 28.67
C TYR A 82 26.64 -18.49 29.93
N SER A 83 25.91 -18.66 31.03
CA SER A 83 26.47 -19.20 32.28
C SER A 83 26.92 -20.64 32.11
N ILE A 84 26.14 -21.46 31.40
CA ILE A 84 26.47 -22.87 31.12
C ILE A 84 27.73 -22.95 30.27
N LEU A 85 27.74 -22.31 29.09
CA LEU A 85 28.85 -22.39 28.15
C LEU A 85 30.15 -21.85 28.74
N ARG A 86 30.09 -20.71 29.45
CA ARG A 86 31.27 -20.13 30.11
C ARG A 86 31.89 -21.06 31.17
N ASN A 87 31.08 -21.83 31.90
CA ASN A 87 31.59 -22.60 33.05
C ASN A 87 31.82 -24.09 32.75
N LEU A 88 31.10 -24.67 31.78
CA LEU A 88 31.29 -26.06 31.38
C LEU A 88 32.24 -26.21 30.19
N HIS A 89 32.24 -25.23 29.29
CA HIS A 89 32.94 -25.26 28.00
C HIS A 89 33.87 -24.05 27.86
N GLU A 90 34.51 -23.66 28.97
CA GLU A 90 35.32 -22.43 29.07
C GLU A 90 36.43 -22.36 28.02
N LEU A 91 37.04 -23.50 27.70
CA LEU A 91 38.15 -23.61 26.75
C LEU A 91 37.68 -23.68 25.30
N ASP A 92 36.55 -24.34 25.04
CA ASP A 92 36.06 -24.58 23.68
C ASP A 92 35.28 -23.40 23.11
N ALA A 93 34.73 -22.53 23.97
CA ALA A 93 33.95 -21.36 23.59
C ALA A 93 34.58 -20.03 24.02
N GLN A 94 35.89 -19.98 24.26
CA GLN A 94 36.55 -18.79 24.82
C GLN A 94 36.48 -17.60 23.84
N PRO A 95 35.99 -16.42 24.26
CA PRO A 95 36.10 -15.20 23.47
C PRO A 95 37.57 -14.76 23.32
N THR A 96 37.91 -14.09 22.23
CA THR A 96 39.27 -13.60 21.94
C THR A 96 39.85 -12.76 23.08
N ARG A 97 39.00 -11.97 23.74
CA ARG A 97 39.38 -11.09 24.86
C ARG A 97 39.07 -11.66 26.25
N GLY A 98 38.56 -12.89 26.29
CA GLY A 98 38.02 -13.51 27.48
C GLY A 98 36.61 -13.03 27.84
N TRP A 99 35.99 -13.78 28.74
CA TRP A 99 34.63 -13.53 29.21
C TRP A 99 34.53 -12.22 30.02
N GLU A 100 33.43 -11.47 29.84
CA GLU A 100 33.13 -10.23 30.58
C GLU A 100 34.18 -9.11 30.44
N HIS A 101 35.00 -9.14 29.38
CA HIS A 101 35.98 -8.09 29.10
C HIS A 101 35.32 -6.70 29.04
N PRO A 102 35.89 -5.61 29.58
CA PRO A 102 35.19 -4.31 29.63
C PRO A 102 34.89 -3.72 28.24
N ILE A 103 35.69 -4.06 27.24
CA ILE A 103 35.56 -3.59 25.86
C ILE A 103 34.84 -4.64 25.02
N ASP A 104 33.91 -4.20 24.18
CA ASP A 104 33.18 -5.02 23.24
C ASP A 104 34.11 -5.74 22.25
N PRO A 105 33.77 -6.97 21.81
CA PRO A 105 34.52 -7.67 20.78
C PRO A 105 34.63 -6.83 19.49
N LEU A 106 35.85 -6.71 18.96
CA LEU A 106 36.13 -5.97 17.73
C LEU A 106 35.52 -6.68 16.51
N VAL A 107 35.29 -5.97 15.41
CA VAL A 107 34.62 -6.51 14.21
C VAL A 107 35.34 -7.73 13.62
N ASN A 108 36.67 -7.80 13.76
CA ASN A 108 37.50 -8.91 13.28
C ASN A 108 37.67 -10.05 14.29
N GLU A 109 37.17 -9.92 15.52
CA GLU A 109 37.19 -10.97 16.55
C GLU A 109 35.96 -11.86 16.35
N ILE A 110 36.13 -12.93 15.59
CA ILE A 110 35.03 -13.72 15.02
C ILE A 110 34.91 -15.12 15.63
N GLU A 111 35.50 -15.35 16.80
CA GLU A 111 35.33 -16.62 17.51
C GLU A 111 33.90 -16.77 18.04
N ILE A 112 33.48 -18.01 18.28
CA ILE A 112 32.13 -18.31 18.79
C ILE A 112 31.85 -17.58 20.11
N GLY A 113 32.85 -17.51 20.99
CA GLY A 113 32.76 -16.77 22.25
C GLY A 113 32.59 -15.27 22.06
N ASP A 114 33.16 -14.69 21.00
CA ASP A 114 33.01 -13.27 20.70
C ASP A 114 31.56 -12.95 20.30
N ASP A 115 30.92 -13.82 19.51
CA ASP A 115 29.51 -13.68 19.15
C ASP A 115 28.57 -13.87 20.33
N MET A 116 28.89 -14.78 21.25
CA MET A 116 28.16 -14.90 22.51
C MET A 116 28.27 -13.64 23.37
N GLU A 117 29.45 -13.02 23.46
CA GLU A 117 29.64 -11.74 24.15
C GLU A 117 28.82 -10.62 23.48
N ARG A 118 28.79 -10.57 22.14
CA ARG A 118 27.95 -9.61 21.40
C ARG A 118 26.47 -9.80 21.72
N CYS A 119 25.96 -11.03 21.69
CA CYS A 119 24.58 -11.34 22.05
C CYS A 119 24.25 -10.86 23.47
N ARG A 120 25.10 -11.19 24.45
CA ARG A 120 24.93 -10.78 25.86
C ARG A 120 24.90 -9.26 26.00
N ARG A 121 25.82 -8.56 25.36
CA ARG A 121 25.95 -7.10 25.44
C ARG A 121 24.77 -6.38 24.82
N VAL A 122 24.43 -6.73 23.59
CA VAL A 122 23.29 -6.11 22.89
C VAL A 122 22.00 -6.35 23.66
N ARG A 123 21.78 -7.57 24.17
CA ARG A 123 20.63 -7.86 25.04
C ARG A 123 20.63 -7.00 26.31
N ASN A 124 21.76 -6.84 26.97
CA ASN A 124 21.84 -6.03 28.19
C ASN A 124 21.62 -4.53 27.89
N GLU A 125 22.17 -4.02 26.80
CA GLU A 125 21.96 -2.64 26.35
C GLU A 125 20.48 -2.36 26.06
N ILE A 126 19.81 -3.28 25.35
CA ILE A 126 18.40 -3.13 24.98
C ILE A 126 17.45 -3.34 26.17
N ILE A 127 17.75 -4.24 27.12
CA ILE A 127 16.87 -4.50 28.27
C ILE A 127 17.02 -3.42 29.36
N HIS A 128 18.22 -2.88 29.54
CA HIS A 128 18.50 -1.93 30.63
C HIS A 128 18.42 -0.46 30.19
N ARG A 129 18.10 -0.17 28.93
CA ARG A 129 17.88 1.21 28.47
C ARG A 129 16.67 1.85 29.13
N GLY A 130 16.76 3.16 29.37
CA GLY A 130 15.73 3.95 30.05
C GLY A 130 14.60 4.49 29.16
N ASN A 131 14.59 4.20 27.86
CA ASN A 131 13.56 4.67 26.93
C ASN A 131 13.33 3.68 25.78
N THR A 132 12.23 3.84 25.03
CA THR A 132 11.86 2.95 23.91
C THR A 132 12.00 3.61 22.54
N ARG A 133 12.78 4.70 22.42
CA ARG A 133 12.94 5.43 21.16
C ARG A 133 14.15 4.90 20.38
N VAL A 134 13.90 4.28 19.24
CA VAL A 134 14.95 3.75 18.34
C VAL A 134 14.77 4.34 16.95
N ASN A 135 15.78 5.03 16.43
CA ASN A 135 15.75 5.56 15.06
C ASN A 135 16.22 4.52 14.03
N ASP A 136 16.06 4.80 12.74
CA ASP A 136 16.43 3.86 11.67
C ASP A 136 17.92 3.53 11.67
N GLN A 137 18.80 4.50 11.95
CA GLN A 137 20.24 4.30 11.98
C GLN A 137 20.65 3.32 13.10
N GLU A 138 20.08 3.51 14.29
CA GLU A 138 20.28 2.64 15.45
C GLU A 138 19.72 1.23 15.20
N LEU A 139 18.50 1.13 14.67
CA LEU A 139 17.90 -0.15 14.28
C LEU A 139 18.80 -0.90 13.28
N ASN A 140 19.24 -0.22 12.22
CA ASN A 140 20.10 -0.79 11.20
C ASN A 140 21.45 -1.26 11.78
N LYS A 141 22.02 -0.53 12.74
CA LYS A 141 23.24 -0.94 13.44
C LYS A 141 23.06 -2.26 14.19
N TYR A 142 21.99 -2.40 15.00
CA TYR A 142 21.75 -3.65 15.73
C TYR A 142 21.41 -4.81 14.79
N PHE A 143 20.57 -4.61 13.78
CA PHE A 143 20.23 -5.67 12.83
C PHE A 143 21.42 -6.08 11.96
N TYR A 144 22.36 -5.18 11.67
CA TYR A 144 23.63 -5.56 11.07
C TYR A 144 24.41 -6.51 11.99
N VAL A 145 24.52 -6.18 13.28
CA VAL A 145 25.18 -7.07 14.27
C VAL A 145 24.47 -8.43 14.32
N PHE A 146 23.13 -8.46 14.46
CA PHE A 146 22.36 -9.70 14.49
C PHE A 146 22.58 -10.56 13.25
N ARG A 147 22.56 -9.94 12.06
CA ARG A 147 22.78 -10.64 10.79
C ARG A 147 24.18 -11.24 10.72
N THR A 148 25.21 -10.50 11.16
CA THR A 148 26.59 -11.01 11.14
C THR A 148 26.80 -12.17 12.12
N ILE A 149 26.14 -12.13 13.28
CA ILE A 149 26.13 -13.22 14.24
C ILE A 149 25.41 -14.42 13.63
N ALA A 150 24.21 -14.24 13.08
CA ALA A 150 23.43 -15.31 12.44
C ALA A 150 24.24 -16.05 11.37
N ASP A 151 24.85 -15.33 10.43
CA ASP A 151 25.67 -15.93 9.36
C ASP A 151 26.86 -16.75 9.89
N ARG A 152 27.53 -16.29 10.96
CA ARG A 152 28.64 -17.03 11.58
C ARG A 152 28.15 -18.24 12.38
N LEU A 153 27.08 -18.08 13.15
CA LEU A 153 26.51 -19.16 13.96
C LEU A 153 25.91 -20.28 13.10
N GLU A 154 25.29 -19.96 11.97
CA GLU A 154 24.82 -20.96 11.00
C GLU A 154 25.96 -21.86 10.53
N LYS A 155 27.08 -21.25 10.11
CA LYS A 155 28.27 -21.98 9.68
C LYS A 155 28.84 -22.85 10.79
N PHE A 156 28.91 -22.32 12.01
CA PHE A 156 29.34 -23.07 13.19
C PHE A 156 28.44 -24.29 13.46
N CYS A 157 27.12 -24.09 13.44
CA CYS A 157 26.13 -25.16 13.63
C CYS A 157 25.93 -26.04 12.38
N ARG A 158 26.70 -25.83 11.30
CA ARG A 158 26.61 -26.56 10.02
C ARG A 158 25.22 -26.48 9.37
N LYS A 159 24.51 -25.37 9.57
CA LYS A 159 23.27 -25.04 8.87
C LYS A 159 23.61 -24.21 7.63
N TYR A 160 23.22 -24.69 6.45
CA TYR A 160 23.52 -24.04 5.16
C TYR A 160 22.26 -23.58 4.41
N ASN A 161 21.13 -23.52 5.11
CA ASN A 161 19.83 -23.08 4.58
C ASN A 161 19.58 -21.58 4.79
N ASN A 162 20.50 -20.84 5.41
CA ASN A 162 20.36 -19.42 5.76
C ASN A 162 19.12 -19.11 6.63
N GLU A 163 18.65 -20.08 7.41
CA GLU A 163 17.44 -19.96 8.24
C GLU A 163 17.53 -18.82 9.27
N PHE A 164 18.62 -18.73 10.04
CA PHE A 164 18.85 -17.67 11.02
C PHE A 164 18.95 -16.30 10.33
N VAL A 165 19.64 -16.23 9.19
CA VAL A 165 19.81 -14.98 8.44
C VAL A 165 18.47 -14.49 7.89
N LEU A 166 17.65 -15.40 7.36
CA LEU A 166 16.30 -15.09 6.87
C LEU A 166 15.39 -14.64 8.01
N GLU A 167 15.49 -15.27 9.19
CA GLU A 167 14.70 -14.88 10.37
C GLU A 167 15.08 -13.47 10.87
N VAL A 168 16.37 -13.13 10.88
CA VAL A 168 16.84 -11.75 11.17
C VAL A 168 16.27 -10.75 10.17
N ASP A 169 16.32 -11.05 8.88
CA ASP A 169 15.80 -10.13 7.84
C ASP A 169 14.31 -9.94 7.95
N HIS A 170 13.56 -11.03 8.16
CA HIS A 170 12.13 -10.98 8.34
C HIS A 170 11.75 -10.11 9.54
N LEU A 171 12.39 -10.34 10.69
CA LEU A 171 12.11 -9.58 11.92
C LEU A 171 12.42 -8.08 11.78
N LYS A 172 13.37 -7.71 10.91
CA LYS A 172 13.70 -6.30 10.66
C LYS A 172 12.53 -5.53 10.07
N THR A 173 11.68 -6.20 9.30
CA THR A 173 10.62 -5.57 8.50
C THR A 173 9.21 -6.02 8.85
N CYS A 174 9.03 -7.10 9.62
CA CYS A 174 7.72 -7.67 9.92
C CYS A 174 6.80 -6.69 10.67
N CYS A 175 5.50 -6.93 10.55
CA CYS A 175 4.50 -6.27 11.37
C CYS A 175 4.63 -6.76 12.82
N MET A 176 4.58 -5.83 13.77
CA MET A 176 4.60 -6.17 15.20
C MET A 176 3.18 -6.30 15.79
N ASP A 177 2.14 -6.11 14.96
CA ASP A 177 0.73 -6.18 15.34
C ASP A 177 -0.04 -7.00 14.29
N GLU A 178 0.16 -8.31 14.35
CA GLU A 178 -0.44 -9.29 13.45
C GLU A 178 -1.98 -9.23 13.48
N ALA A 179 -2.58 -8.98 14.64
CA ALA A 179 -4.03 -8.89 14.77
C ALA A 179 -4.60 -7.70 13.98
N THR A 180 -3.95 -6.54 14.07
CA THR A 180 -4.34 -5.37 13.28
C THR A 180 -4.07 -5.58 11.79
N GLU A 181 -2.97 -6.24 11.41
CA GLU A 181 -2.67 -6.58 10.02
C GLU A 181 -3.74 -7.53 9.43
N LEU A 182 -4.10 -8.59 10.13
CA LEU A 182 -5.14 -9.53 9.73
C LEU A 182 -6.49 -8.82 9.55
N LYS A 183 -6.83 -7.91 10.45
CA LYS A 183 -8.04 -7.08 10.29
C LYS A 183 -8.00 -6.25 9.01
N TYR A 184 -6.88 -5.60 8.70
CA TYR A 184 -6.79 -4.82 7.46
C TYR A 184 -6.84 -5.68 6.20
N LEU A 185 -6.29 -6.90 6.24
CA LEU A 185 -6.41 -7.85 5.13
C LEU A 185 -7.86 -8.30 4.91
N ASP A 186 -8.61 -8.51 6.00
CA ASP A 186 -10.04 -8.83 5.96
C ASP A 186 -10.85 -7.66 5.35
N ASP A 187 -10.66 -6.44 5.88
CA ASP A 187 -11.29 -5.22 5.36
C ASP A 187 -10.98 -5.02 3.85
N LEU A 188 -9.74 -5.27 3.41
CA LEU A 188 -9.35 -5.16 2.00
C LEU A 188 -10.03 -6.21 1.12
N THR A 189 -10.23 -7.42 1.62
CA THR A 189 -10.92 -8.49 0.91
C THR A 189 -12.40 -8.11 0.71
N ASP A 190 -13.04 -7.62 1.77
CA ASP A 190 -14.40 -7.09 1.74
C ASP A 190 -14.56 -5.96 0.71
N TYR A 191 -13.60 -5.03 0.63
CA TYR A 191 -13.62 -3.97 -0.37
C TYR A 191 -13.49 -4.51 -1.78
N GLN A 192 -12.60 -5.49 -2.02
CA GLN A 192 -12.46 -6.12 -3.34
C GLN A 192 -13.73 -6.82 -3.80
N GLU A 193 -14.47 -7.46 -2.90
CA GLU A 193 -15.74 -8.09 -3.23
C GLU A 193 -16.82 -7.06 -3.58
N LYS A 194 -16.92 -5.98 -2.80
CA LYS A 194 -17.84 -4.86 -3.07
C LYS A 194 -17.54 -4.17 -4.40
N ASP A 195 -16.26 -3.98 -4.73
CA ASP A 195 -15.87 -3.39 -6.01
C ASP A 195 -16.26 -4.27 -7.19
N LYS A 196 -16.07 -5.59 -7.12
CA LYS A 196 -16.56 -6.53 -8.15
C LYS A 196 -18.08 -6.49 -8.30
N GLU A 197 -18.81 -6.38 -7.19
CA GLU A 197 -20.27 -6.25 -7.23
C GLU A 197 -20.69 -4.94 -7.90
N ASN A 198 -19.99 -3.83 -7.60
CA ASN A 198 -20.24 -2.54 -8.21
C ASN A 198 -19.92 -2.54 -9.71
N GLU A 199 -18.82 -3.16 -10.14
CA GLU A 199 -18.46 -3.33 -11.56
C GLU A 199 -19.56 -4.09 -12.33
N SER A 200 -20.11 -5.15 -11.73
CA SER A 200 -21.22 -5.90 -12.31
C SER A 200 -22.49 -5.03 -12.44
N LYS A 201 -22.84 -4.27 -11.39
CA LYS A 201 -23.98 -3.34 -11.41
C LYS A 201 -23.82 -2.26 -12.47
N ILE A 202 -22.62 -1.69 -12.62
CA ILE A 202 -22.31 -0.70 -13.66
C ILE A 202 -22.50 -1.32 -15.04
N SER A 203 -21.99 -2.55 -15.26
CA SER A 203 -22.13 -3.24 -16.55
C SER A 203 -23.60 -3.52 -16.92
N ASP A 204 -24.44 -3.93 -15.94
CA ASP A 204 -25.88 -4.10 -16.17
C ASP A 204 -26.57 -2.77 -16.51
N LEU A 205 -26.21 -1.68 -15.83
CA LEU A 205 -26.74 -0.35 -16.13
C LEU A 205 -26.35 0.12 -17.54
N GLU A 206 -25.10 -0.11 -17.97
CA GLU A 206 -24.64 0.19 -19.32
C GLU A 206 -25.44 -0.58 -20.38
N LEU A 207 -25.70 -1.87 -20.15
CA LEU A 207 -26.53 -2.69 -21.04
C LEU A 207 -27.96 -2.16 -21.13
N ARG A 208 -28.59 -1.80 -20.00
CA ARG A 208 -29.95 -1.24 -20.00
C ARG A 208 -30.03 0.10 -20.73
N LEU A 209 -29.05 0.98 -20.53
CA LEU A 209 -28.97 2.26 -21.24
C LEU A 209 -28.84 2.05 -22.75
N SER A 210 -28.03 1.06 -23.17
CA SER A 210 -27.89 0.72 -24.60
C SER A 210 -29.20 0.26 -25.23
N ALA A 211 -30.00 -0.54 -24.50
CA ALA A 211 -31.29 -1.05 -24.97
C ALA A 211 -32.33 0.08 -25.15
N ILE A 212 -32.35 1.06 -24.24
CA ILE A 212 -33.24 2.24 -24.34
C ILE A 212 -32.88 3.09 -25.57
N ARG A 213 -31.60 3.24 -25.87
CA ARG A 213 -31.12 4.02 -27.02
C ARG A 213 -31.59 3.43 -28.37
N ILE A 214 -31.82 2.12 -28.43
CA ILE A 214 -32.29 1.42 -29.64
C ILE A 214 -33.80 1.57 -29.83
N THR A 215 -34.59 1.76 -28.76
CA THR A 215 -36.05 1.88 -28.83
C THR A 215 -36.56 3.31 -29.03
N GLY A 216 -35.69 4.33 -28.89
CA GLY A 216 -35.99 5.75 -29.13
C GLY A 216 -35.98 6.21 -30.60
N SER A 217 -36.10 5.30 -31.57
CA SER A 217 -36.19 5.59 -33.01
C SER A 217 -37.65 5.75 -33.43
N SER A 218 -38.28 6.88 -33.07
CA SER A 218 -39.47 7.37 -33.78
C SER A 218 -39.06 8.67 -34.47
N GLY A 219 -38.91 8.59 -35.80
CA GLY A 219 -38.36 9.65 -36.66
C GLY A 219 -39.34 10.78 -36.94
N ASP A 220 -40.06 11.26 -35.93
CA ASP A 220 -40.94 12.41 -36.07
C ASP A 220 -40.17 13.70 -35.72
N VAL A 221 -40.20 14.66 -36.65
CA VAL A 221 -39.61 15.98 -36.46
C VAL A 221 -40.48 16.77 -35.48
N GLU A 222 -39.99 16.97 -34.27
CA GLU A 222 -40.64 17.83 -33.29
C GLU A 222 -39.98 19.21 -33.28
N ILE A 223 -40.81 20.26 -33.26
CA ILE A 223 -40.32 21.64 -33.10
C ILE A 223 -39.99 21.86 -31.63
N ILE A 224 -38.69 22.00 -31.31
CA ILE A 224 -38.18 22.28 -29.96
C ILE A 224 -38.35 23.77 -29.62
N GLU A 225 -37.96 24.65 -30.55
CA GLU A 225 -38.09 26.10 -30.39
C GLU A 225 -38.66 26.72 -31.66
N THR A 226 -39.77 27.45 -31.52
CA THR A 226 -40.37 28.24 -32.60
C THR A 226 -39.75 29.63 -32.70
N LEU A 227 -39.94 30.27 -33.85
CA LEU A 227 -39.62 31.68 -34.04
C LEU A 227 -40.41 32.55 -33.05
N GLN A 228 -39.73 33.53 -32.47
CA GLN A 228 -40.32 34.51 -31.56
C GLN A 228 -40.32 35.91 -32.20
N ASP A 229 -41.37 36.68 -31.90
CA ASP A 229 -41.46 38.09 -32.30
C ASP A 229 -40.32 38.90 -31.66
N LEU A 230 -39.55 39.61 -32.47
CA LEU A 230 -38.40 40.39 -32.02
C LEU A 230 -38.59 41.88 -32.33
N LYS A 231 -38.37 42.72 -31.32
CA LYS A 231 -38.23 44.18 -31.47
C LYS A 231 -36.78 44.56 -31.21
N CYS A 232 -36.18 45.31 -32.13
CA CYS A 232 -34.77 45.71 -32.06
C CYS A 232 -34.58 47.12 -32.63
N VAL A 233 -33.37 47.67 -32.45
CA VAL A 233 -32.96 48.98 -32.95
C VAL A 233 -32.16 48.81 -34.24
N GLU A 234 -32.33 49.71 -35.20
CA GLU A 234 -31.59 49.69 -36.46
C GLU A 234 -30.06 49.72 -36.24
N GLY A 235 -29.33 48.97 -37.07
CA GLY A 235 -27.86 48.89 -37.04
C GLY A 235 -27.28 47.82 -36.12
N VAL A 236 -28.09 47.14 -35.29
CA VAL A 236 -27.64 46.02 -34.46
C VAL A 236 -27.67 44.68 -35.22
N SER A 237 -26.86 43.72 -34.76
CA SER A 237 -26.91 42.35 -35.27
C SER A 237 -28.10 41.60 -34.69
N VAL A 238 -28.86 40.91 -35.53
CA VAL A 238 -30.06 40.16 -35.16
C VAL A 238 -29.99 38.74 -35.70
N THR A 239 -30.40 37.76 -34.90
CA THR A 239 -30.50 36.35 -35.31
C THR A 239 -31.89 35.82 -34.99
N LEU A 240 -32.57 35.28 -35.99
CA LEU A 240 -33.77 34.45 -35.81
C LEU A 240 -33.35 32.98 -35.80
N GLN A 241 -33.90 32.19 -34.87
CA GLN A 241 -33.54 30.78 -34.68
C GLN A 241 -34.78 29.90 -34.56
N CYS A 242 -34.70 28.70 -35.12
CA CYS A 242 -35.65 27.61 -34.90
C CYS A 242 -34.84 26.33 -34.57
N LEU A 243 -35.30 25.56 -33.57
CA LEU A 243 -34.70 24.28 -33.18
C LEU A 243 -35.68 23.14 -33.46
N LEU A 244 -35.19 22.08 -34.11
CA LEU A 244 -35.98 20.88 -34.44
C LEU A 244 -35.23 19.62 -34.01
N THR A 245 -35.95 18.58 -33.62
CA THR A 245 -35.38 17.24 -33.45
C THR A 245 -35.26 16.52 -34.81
N GLY A 246 -34.31 15.58 -34.90
CA GLY A 246 -34.25 14.62 -36.01
C GLY A 246 -33.04 14.78 -36.95
N PRO A 247 -33.04 14.06 -38.09
CA PRO A 247 -31.96 14.11 -39.08
C PRO A 247 -31.83 15.49 -39.76
N GLU A 248 -30.90 15.67 -40.68
CA GLU A 248 -30.77 16.93 -41.42
C GLU A 248 -31.94 17.13 -42.38
N HIS A 249 -32.59 18.29 -42.38
CA HIS A 249 -33.75 18.59 -43.24
C HIS A 249 -33.44 19.74 -44.20
N GLN A 250 -34.13 19.78 -45.34
CA GLN A 250 -34.07 20.96 -46.19
C GLN A 250 -34.97 22.05 -45.61
N ALA A 251 -34.39 23.22 -45.34
CA ALA A 251 -35.10 24.36 -44.78
C ALA A 251 -35.06 25.57 -45.72
N LYS A 252 -36.20 26.24 -45.86
CA LYS A 252 -36.38 27.44 -46.69
C LYS A 252 -36.91 28.59 -45.84
N TRP A 253 -36.25 29.75 -45.96
CA TRP A 253 -36.64 30.97 -45.28
C TRP A 253 -37.43 31.88 -46.21
N SER A 254 -38.50 32.46 -45.68
CA SER A 254 -39.32 33.45 -46.39
C SER A 254 -39.61 34.67 -45.52
N LYS A 255 -39.72 35.83 -46.16
CA LYS A 255 -40.17 37.10 -45.57
C LYS A 255 -41.42 37.55 -46.31
N ASP A 256 -42.52 37.75 -45.57
CA ASP A 256 -43.83 38.13 -46.10
C ASP A 256 -44.28 37.23 -47.27
N GLY A 257 -43.98 35.93 -47.15
CA GLY A 257 -44.32 34.90 -48.15
C GLY A 257 -43.39 34.82 -49.36
N LYS A 258 -42.32 35.63 -49.45
CA LYS A 258 -41.31 35.57 -50.52
C LYS A 258 -40.01 34.97 -50.01
N GLU A 259 -39.41 34.07 -50.79
CA GLU A 259 -38.13 33.44 -50.44
C GLU A 259 -37.03 34.49 -50.30
N ILE A 260 -36.22 34.35 -49.25
CA ILE A 260 -35.11 35.27 -48.96
C ILE A 260 -33.90 34.90 -49.83
N LEU A 261 -33.33 35.89 -50.50
CA LEU A 261 -32.04 35.77 -51.17
C LEU A 261 -30.94 36.08 -50.16
N PHE A 262 -29.97 35.17 -50.03
CA PHE A 262 -28.86 35.32 -49.10
C PHE A 262 -27.69 36.04 -49.76
N ASP A 263 -27.13 37.01 -49.06
CA ASP A 263 -25.98 37.81 -49.52
C ASP A 263 -25.11 38.24 -48.32
N LYS A 264 -24.36 39.35 -48.46
CA LYS A 264 -23.52 39.87 -47.36
C LYS A 264 -24.32 40.58 -46.27
N GLU A 265 -25.55 41.00 -46.55
CA GLU A 265 -26.43 41.71 -45.63
C GLU A 265 -27.35 40.75 -44.86
N VAL A 266 -27.69 39.60 -45.45
CA VAL A 266 -28.50 38.54 -44.82
C VAL A 266 -27.85 37.17 -45.04
N THR A 267 -27.41 36.52 -43.98
CA THR A 267 -26.76 35.19 -44.04
C THR A 267 -27.59 34.13 -43.33
N ARG A 268 -27.33 32.86 -43.65
CA ARG A 268 -27.90 31.69 -42.95
C ARG A 268 -26.80 30.84 -42.34
N ALA A 269 -27.12 30.22 -41.21
CA ALA A 269 -26.30 29.17 -40.61
C ALA A 269 -27.18 27.97 -40.24
N HIS A 270 -26.63 26.77 -40.38
CA HIS A 270 -27.26 25.53 -39.98
C HIS A 270 -26.25 24.73 -39.16
N LEU A 271 -26.65 24.36 -37.95
CA LEU A 271 -25.82 23.63 -37.00
C LEU A 271 -26.53 22.34 -36.60
N CYS A 272 -25.78 21.24 -36.63
CA CYS A 272 -26.21 19.93 -36.14
C CYS A 272 -25.45 19.65 -34.84
N PHE A 273 -26.14 19.35 -33.75
CA PHE A 273 -25.52 18.96 -32.49
C PHE A 273 -26.37 17.94 -31.73
N LEU A 274 -25.74 17.28 -30.76
CA LEU A 274 -26.42 16.38 -29.83
C LEU A 274 -26.73 17.14 -28.54
N GLU A 275 -28.00 17.19 -28.16
CA GLU A 275 -28.43 17.67 -26.85
C GLU A 275 -29.12 16.53 -26.11
N LYS A 276 -28.53 16.08 -25.00
CA LYS A 276 -29.05 14.93 -24.21
C LYS A 276 -29.34 13.69 -25.08
N ASP A 277 -28.41 13.38 -25.99
CA ASP A 277 -28.48 12.27 -26.95
C ASP A 277 -29.59 12.38 -28.02
N VAL A 278 -30.24 13.55 -28.15
CA VAL A 278 -31.17 13.85 -29.24
C VAL A 278 -30.43 14.66 -30.32
N ASN A 279 -30.59 14.26 -31.59
CA ASN A 279 -30.11 15.07 -32.73
C ASN A 279 -30.96 16.33 -32.84
N VAL A 280 -30.31 17.48 -32.68
CA VAL A 280 -30.93 18.80 -32.79
C VAL A 280 -30.38 19.53 -34.00
N GLN A 281 -31.30 20.09 -34.79
CA GLN A 281 -31.03 20.92 -35.95
C GLN A 281 -31.36 22.38 -35.60
N ALA A 282 -30.36 23.26 -35.65
CA ALA A 282 -30.56 24.70 -35.46
C ALA A 282 -30.45 25.45 -36.78
N TYR A 283 -31.56 26.05 -37.22
CA TYR A 283 -31.60 26.91 -38.40
C TYR A 283 -31.59 28.37 -37.96
N LYS A 284 -30.60 29.12 -38.44
CA LYS A 284 -30.40 30.53 -38.07
C LYS A 284 -30.45 31.42 -39.30
N LEU A 285 -31.21 32.51 -39.20
CA LEU A 285 -31.20 33.64 -40.14
C LEU A 285 -30.54 34.82 -39.45
N ILE A 286 -29.44 35.32 -40.01
CA ILE A 286 -28.55 36.27 -39.35
C ILE A 286 -28.49 37.56 -40.18
N PHE A 287 -28.80 38.68 -39.53
CA PHE A 287 -28.67 40.04 -40.04
C PHE A 287 -27.53 40.73 -39.29
N PRO A 288 -26.33 40.86 -39.87
CA PRO A 288 -25.19 41.50 -39.18
C PRO A 288 -25.46 42.96 -38.80
N LYS A 289 -26.27 43.67 -39.59
CA LYS A 289 -26.78 45.01 -39.32
C LYS A 289 -28.21 45.13 -39.84
N ILE A 290 -29.19 45.03 -38.95
CA ILE A 290 -30.60 45.10 -39.33
C ILE A 290 -30.99 46.52 -39.77
N LYS A 291 -31.78 46.63 -40.84
CA LYS A 291 -32.28 47.91 -41.38
C LYS A 291 -33.79 48.02 -41.19
N GLN A 292 -34.35 49.23 -41.25
CA GLN A 292 -35.81 49.41 -41.16
C GLN A 292 -36.58 48.61 -42.24
N ALA A 293 -35.99 48.44 -43.42
CA ALA A 293 -36.55 47.62 -44.51
C ALA A 293 -36.68 46.12 -44.14
N GLU A 294 -36.00 45.64 -43.10
CA GLU A 294 -36.09 44.25 -42.59
C GLU A 294 -37.26 44.00 -41.66
N ARG A 295 -38.15 44.98 -41.48
CA ARG A 295 -39.43 44.73 -40.82
C ARG A 295 -40.30 43.83 -41.70
N GLY A 296 -40.81 42.74 -41.14
CA GLY A 296 -41.72 41.82 -41.82
C GLY A 296 -42.01 40.57 -41.00
N THR A 297 -42.79 39.66 -41.56
CA THR A 297 -43.08 38.34 -40.99
C THR A 297 -42.14 37.31 -41.60
N TYR A 298 -41.39 36.60 -40.76
CA TYR A 298 -40.43 35.59 -41.19
C TYR A 298 -40.96 34.19 -40.91
N THR A 299 -40.86 33.31 -41.90
CA THR A 299 -41.31 31.92 -41.79
C THR A 299 -40.20 30.97 -42.25
N LEU A 300 -39.97 29.92 -41.46
CA LEU A 300 -39.14 28.79 -41.82
C LEU A 300 -40.03 27.62 -42.24
N GLN A 301 -39.85 27.14 -43.47
CA GLN A 301 -40.49 25.92 -43.96
C GLN A 301 -39.45 24.80 -44.01
N VAL A 302 -39.80 23.66 -43.44
CA VAL A 302 -38.95 22.47 -43.35
C VAL A 302 -39.64 21.36 -44.12
N GLY A 303 -38.95 20.76 -45.07
CA GLY A 303 -39.47 19.63 -45.85
C GLY A 303 -38.83 18.32 -45.43
N ASP A 304 -39.55 17.22 -45.69
CA ASP A 304 -39.00 15.86 -45.55
C ASP A 304 -37.84 15.63 -46.52
N GLN A 305 -36.87 14.80 -46.12
CA GLN A 305 -35.81 14.36 -47.02
C GLN A 305 -36.39 13.54 -48.19
N ARG A 306 -35.74 13.63 -49.36
CA ARG A 306 -35.80 12.58 -50.38
C ARG A 306 -34.84 11.46 -50.02
#